data_AF-A0A955RHE2-F1
#
_entry.id   AF-A0A955RHE2-F1
#
_cell.length_a   1.000
_cell.length_b   1.000
_cell.length_c   1.000
_cell.angle_alpha   90.00
_cell.angle_beta   90.00
_cell.angle_gamma   90.00
#
_symmetry.space_group_name_H-M   'P 1'
#
loop_
_entity.id
_entity.type
_entity.pdbx_description
1 polymer ?
#
loop_
_entity_poly.entity_id
_entity_poly.type
_entity_poly.pdbx_seq_one_letter_code
_entity_poly.pdbx_strand_id
1 'polypeptide(L)'
;MKLGVDEAAQLLGVSTKTIYRWVGSGKIPGYRVHKQYRFDRAELQEWAAAQRLPLVQPPPTDEEPPIPTLDKALQAGGVHYRVEGATRDDVLRHAVLALRLVGEGDRSALGDALIAREELAPTAIGDSLALPHLRNPLRLDLLGASVSLCFLDHPVRWGAPDGAPVHTLFVVVGPTVRSVLRLHVETLFALRDPAFREAVARQESREVLFEHARRVATHLSRESAR
;
A
#
# COMPACT_ATOMS: atom_id res chain seq x y z
N MET A 1 -0.37 1.35 18.55
CA MET A 1 0.97 1.96 18.72
C MET A 1 0.94 2.88 19.94
N LYS A 2 2.00 2.89 20.76
CA LYS A 2 2.06 3.61 22.05
C LYS A 2 2.77 4.96 21.89
N LEU A 3 2.05 6.07 21.94
CA LEU A 3 2.56 7.42 21.71
C LEU A 3 3.15 8.05 22.99
N GLY A 4 4.16 8.90 22.84
CA GLY A 4 4.64 9.83 23.86
C GLY A 4 3.84 11.14 23.91
N VAL A 5 4.20 12.03 24.85
CA VAL A 5 3.51 13.33 25.03
C VAL A 5 3.66 14.24 23.82
N ASP A 6 4.83 14.28 23.19
CA ASP A 6 5.09 15.13 22.03
C ASP A 6 4.30 14.67 20.80
N GLU A 7 4.24 13.36 20.56
CA GLU A 7 3.46 12.75 19.48
C GLU A 7 1.95 12.94 19.70
N ALA A 8 1.47 12.82 20.94
CA ALA A 8 0.08 13.10 21.30
C ALA A 8 -0.29 14.58 21.11
N ALA A 9 0.62 15.49 21.48
CA ALA A 9 0.46 16.94 21.29
C ALA A 9 0.35 17.28 19.79
N GLN A 10 1.22 16.69 18.97
CA GLN A 10 1.22 16.86 17.52
C GLN A 10 -0.05 16.31 16.88
N LEU A 11 -0.51 15.12 17.28
CA LEU A 11 -1.73 14.50 16.76
C LEU A 11 -3.00 15.34 17.04
N LEU A 12 -3.04 15.99 18.19
CA LEU A 12 -4.19 16.77 18.66
C LEU A 12 -4.10 18.25 18.31
N GLY A 13 -3.01 18.71 17.69
CA GLY A 13 -2.81 20.11 17.35
C GLY A 13 -2.70 21.06 18.55
N VAL A 14 -2.21 20.56 19.69
CA VAL A 14 -2.10 21.35 20.92
C VAL A 14 -0.67 21.35 21.46
N SER A 15 -0.36 22.27 22.38
CA SER A 15 0.93 22.27 23.06
C SER A 15 1.11 21.05 23.98
N THR A 16 2.34 20.60 24.19
CA THR A 16 2.69 19.57 25.19
C THR A 16 2.22 19.98 26.60
N LYS A 17 2.26 21.28 26.93
CA LYS A 17 1.70 21.84 28.16
C LYS A 17 0.19 21.60 28.29
N THR A 18 -0.55 21.65 27.17
CA THR A 18 -1.98 21.31 27.13
C THR A 18 -2.19 19.82 27.42
N ILE A 19 -1.36 18.94 26.85
CA ILE A 19 -1.41 17.50 27.13
C ILE A 19 -1.15 17.22 28.61
N TYR A 20 -0.08 17.75 29.19
CA TYR A 20 0.21 17.59 30.62
C TYR A 20 -0.94 18.08 31.51
N ARG A 21 -1.55 19.22 31.16
CA ARG A 21 -2.70 19.76 31.88
C ARG A 21 -3.92 18.83 31.80
N TRP A 22 -4.22 18.29 30.62
CA TRP A 22 -5.36 17.39 30.43
C TRP A 22 -5.17 16.07 31.16
N VAL A 23 -3.98 15.50 31.09
CA VAL A 23 -3.60 14.30 31.83
C VAL A 23 -3.71 14.53 33.34
N GLY A 24 -3.21 15.66 33.85
CA GLY A 24 -3.32 16.03 35.27
C GLY A 24 -4.76 16.22 35.73
N SER A 25 -5.66 16.61 34.83
CA SER A 25 -7.10 16.75 35.10
C SER A 25 -7.94 15.51 34.80
N GLY A 26 -7.33 14.41 34.36
CA GLY A 26 -8.04 13.17 33.99
C GLY A 26 -8.95 13.29 32.75
N LYS A 27 -8.76 14.32 31.90
CA LYS A 27 -9.65 14.61 30.76
C LYS A 27 -9.31 13.83 29.49
N ILE A 28 -8.10 13.30 29.39
CA ILE A 28 -7.56 12.64 28.20
C ILE A 28 -7.16 11.20 28.56
N PRO A 29 -7.45 10.20 27.73
CA PRO A 29 -7.07 8.82 27.98
C PRO A 29 -5.55 8.67 27.86
N GLY A 30 -4.89 8.37 28.98
CA GLY A 30 -3.44 8.16 29.03
C GLY A 30 -3.03 7.46 30.32
N TYR A 31 -1.94 6.71 30.26
CA TYR A 31 -1.41 5.95 31.40
C TYR A 31 0.08 6.20 31.56
N ARG A 32 0.64 5.77 32.70
CA ARG A 32 2.02 6.05 33.08
C ARG A 32 2.86 4.77 32.99
N VAL A 33 3.93 4.81 32.21
CA VAL A 33 4.92 3.73 32.06
C VAL A 33 6.29 4.29 32.40
N HIS A 34 6.97 3.70 33.39
CA HIS A 34 8.31 4.15 33.84
C HIS A 34 8.42 5.68 34.04
N LYS A 35 7.42 6.27 34.71
CA LYS A 35 7.28 7.73 34.99
C LYS A 35 7.03 8.62 33.76
N GLN A 36 6.87 8.07 32.56
CA GLN A 36 6.47 8.79 31.35
C GLN A 36 5.00 8.56 31.04
N TYR A 37 4.31 9.57 30.52
CA TYR A 37 2.95 9.40 30.01
C TYR A 37 2.98 8.76 28.63
N ARG A 38 2.08 7.79 28.42
CA ARG A 38 1.89 7.06 27.18
C ARG A 38 0.41 7.05 26.81
N PHE A 39 0.15 7.11 25.52
CA PHE A 39 -1.19 7.19 24.95
C PHE A 39 -1.35 6.07 23.91
N ASP A 40 -2.51 5.42 23.88
CA ASP A 40 -2.84 4.58 22.74
C ASP A 40 -3.35 5.45 21.59
N ARG A 41 -2.81 5.27 20.38
CA ARG A 41 -3.16 6.11 19.24
C ARG A 41 -4.66 6.02 18.88
N ALA A 42 -5.26 4.84 18.92
CA ALA A 42 -6.66 4.66 18.52
C ALA A 42 -7.59 5.29 19.56
N GLU A 43 -7.34 5.03 20.84
CA GLU A 43 -8.08 5.60 21.96
C GLU A 43 -8.01 7.14 21.98
N LEU A 44 -6.84 7.69 21.66
CA LEU A 44 -6.61 9.14 21.59
C LEU A 44 -7.36 9.79 20.42
N GLN A 45 -7.48 9.10 19.28
CA GLN A 45 -8.24 9.56 18.12
C GLN A 45 -9.75 9.53 18.36
N GLU A 46 -10.25 8.45 18.97
CA GLU A 46 -11.65 8.33 19.37
C GLU A 46 -12.05 9.42 20.37
N TRP A 47 -11.21 9.64 21.38
CA TRP A 47 -11.41 10.73 22.33
C TRP A 47 -11.42 12.11 21.65
N ALA A 48 -10.50 12.38 20.73
CA ALA A 48 -10.45 13.64 20.00
C ALA A 48 -11.72 13.89 19.17
N ALA A 49 -12.21 12.84 18.50
CA ALA A 49 -13.47 12.88 17.76
C ALA A 49 -14.66 13.19 18.69
N ALA A 50 -14.72 12.55 19.86
CA ALA A 50 -15.75 12.82 20.87
C ALA A 50 -15.71 14.26 21.41
N GLN A 51 -14.51 14.84 21.54
CA GLN A 51 -14.31 16.22 21.98
C GLN A 51 -14.43 17.27 20.86
N ARG A 52 -14.74 16.85 19.62
CA ARG A 52 -14.74 17.71 18.41
C ARG A 52 -13.43 18.48 18.23
N LEU A 53 -12.32 17.91 18.69
CA LEU A 53 -11.01 18.50 18.46
C LEU A 53 -10.58 18.22 17.02
N PRO A 54 -10.04 19.22 16.31
CA PRO A 54 -9.43 18.96 15.02
C PRO A 54 -8.25 18.02 15.23
N LEU A 55 -8.34 16.81 14.67
CA LEU A 55 -7.16 15.98 14.54
C LEU A 55 -6.23 16.70 13.57
N VAL A 56 -5.09 17.16 14.06
CA VAL A 56 -4.01 17.57 13.18
C VAL A 56 -3.52 16.28 12.55
N GLN A 57 -4.01 16.05 11.34
CA GLN A 57 -3.25 15.27 10.39
C GLN A 57 -1.87 15.93 10.39
N PRO A 58 -0.77 15.16 10.58
CA PRO A 58 0.54 15.75 10.42
C PRO A 58 0.48 16.58 9.14
N PRO A 59 0.91 17.86 9.18
CA PRO A 59 0.99 18.63 7.95
C PRO A 59 1.68 17.70 6.95
N PRO A 60 1.17 17.59 5.70
CA PRO A 60 1.94 16.88 4.68
C PRO A 60 3.35 17.42 4.83
N THR A 61 4.31 16.57 5.18
CA THR A 61 5.71 17.00 5.13
C THR A 61 5.85 17.66 3.77
N ASP A 62 6.39 18.88 3.72
CA ASP A 62 6.51 19.61 2.44
C ASP A 62 7.27 18.79 1.37
N GLU A 63 7.88 17.68 1.77
CA GLU A 63 8.18 16.54 0.93
C GLU A 63 7.21 15.37 1.21
N GLU A 64 6.21 15.18 0.34
CA GLU A 64 5.64 13.83 0.16
C GLU A 64 6.82 12.89 -0.11
N PRO A 65 6.90 11.71 0.56
CA PRO A 65 7.99 10.78 0.30
C PRO A 65 8.06 10.53 -1.21
N PRO A 66 9.26 10.62 -1.81
CA PRO A 66 9.40 10.54 -3.25
C PRO A 66 8.76 9.26 -3.76
N ILE A 67 7.85 9.39 -4.72
CA ILE A 67 7.19 8.21 -5.29
C ILE A 67 8.28 7.37 -5.98
N PRO A 68 8.47 6.11 -5.55
CA PRO A 68 9.52 5.26 -6.10
C PRO A 68 9.27 5.01 -7.58
N THR A 69 10.35 4.80 -8.33
CA THR A 69 10.28 4.20 -9.67
C THR A 69 9.77 2.76 -9.57
N LEU A 70 9.20 2.24 -10.66
CA LEU A 70 8.70 0.87 -10.73
C LEU A 70 9.69 -0.19 -10.22
N ASP A 71 10.98 -0.08 -10.54
CA ASP A 71 11.99 -1.05 -10.08
C ASP A 71 12.15 -1.05 -8.56
N LYS A 72 12.12 0.14 -7.94
CA LYS A 72 12.19 0.30 -6.49
C LYS A 72 10.90 -0.15 -5.81
N ALA A 73 9.75 0.15 -6.41
CA ALA A 73 8.46 -0.31 -5.92
C ALA A 73 8.32 -1.84 -6.00
N LEU A 74 8.82 -2.47 -7.06
CA LEU A 74 8.89 -3.93 -7.22
C LEU A 74 9.87 -4.59 -6.26
N GLN A 75 11.03 -3.98 -6.02
CA GLN A 75 11.97 -4.47 -4.99
C GLN A 75 11.34 -4.43 -3.59
N ALA A 76 10.60 -3.36 -3.29
CA ALA A 76 9.95 -3.16 -2.00
C ALA A 76 8.76 -4.11 -1.79
N GLY A 77 7.91 -4.31 -2.80
CA GLY A 77 6.77 -5.24 -2.74
C GLY A 77 7.17 -6.71 -2.88
N GLY A 78 8.20 -6.98 -3.68
CA GLY A 78 8.73 -8.32 -3.94
C GLY A 78 8.03 -9.05 -5.09
N VAL A 79 8.59 -10.22 -5.40
CA VAL A 79 8.04 -11.18 -6.37
C VAL A 79 7.67 -12.46 -5.63
N HIS A 80 6.42 -12.86 -5.76
CA HIS A 80 5.79 -13.96 -5.04
C HIS A 80 5.30 -14.98 -6.06
N TYR A 81 5.80 -16.21 -5.94
CA TYR A 81 5.43 -17.30 -6.84
C TYR A 81 4.44 -18.22 -6.14
N ARG A 82 3.60 -18.89 -6.94
CA ARG A 82 2.66 -19.91 -6.46
C ARG A 82 1.69 -19.37 -5.40
N VAL A 83 1.12 -18.20 -5.67
CA VAL A 83 0.03 -17.68 -4.84
C VAL A 83 -1.20 -18.54 -5.04
N GLU A 84 -1.60 -19.24 -3.98
CA GLU A 84 -2.72 -20.19 -4.00
C GLU A 84 -4.08 -19.48 -3.97
N GLY A 85 -5.11 -20.17 -4.48
CA GLY A 85 -6.50 -19.72 -4.42
C GLY A 85 -7.34 -20.26 -5.57
N ALA A 86 -8.59 -20.65 -5.28
CA ALA A 86 -9.51 -21.17 -6.29
C ALA A 86 -10.33 -20.05 -6.95
N THR A 87 -10.57 -18.97 -6.21
CA THR A 87 -11.32 -17.80 -6.67
C THR A 87 -10.46 -16.54 -6.62
N ARG A 88 -10.94 -15.50 -7.32
CA ARG A 88 -10.33 -14.16 -7.31
C ARG A 88 -10.12 -13.66 -5.89
N ASP A 89 -11.11 -13.86 -5.03
CA ASP A 89 -11.09 -13.35 -3.66
C ASP A 89 -10.14 -14.14 -2.76
N ASP A 90 -10.03 -15.47 -2.96
CA ASP A 90 -9.02 -16.29 -2.27
C ASP A 90 -7.61 -15.81 -2.63
N VAL A 91 -7.37 -15.62 -3.93
CA VAL A 91 -6.09 -15.15 -4.44
C VAL A 91 -5.76 -13.75 -3.89
N LEU A 92 -6.72 -12.82 -3.84
CA LEU A 92 -6.49 -11.49 -3.27
C LEU A 92 -6.11 -11.57 -1.78
N ARG A 93 -6.79 -12.42 -1.00
CA ARG A 93 -6.43 -12.63 0.42
C ARG A 93 -5.03 -13.21 0.57
N HIS A 94 -4.69 -14.26 -0.18
CA HIS A 94 -3.35 -14.87 -0.11
C HIS A 94 -2.25 -13.93 -0.61
N ALA A 95 -2.49 -13.17 -1.68
CA ALA A 95 -1.56 -12.17 -2.18
C ALA A 95 -1.25 -11.12 -1.11
N VAL A 96 -2.26 -10.68 -0.34
CA VAL A 96 -2.08 -9.71 0.75
C VAL A 96 -1.22 -10.26 1.89
N LEU A 97 -1.28 -11.57 2.17
CA LEU A 97 -0.40 -12.19 3.17
C LEU A 97 1.08 -12.15 2.78
N ALA A 98 1.39 -12.10 1.48
CA ALA A 98 2.76 -12.04 0.98
C ALA A 98 3.35 -10.61 0.95
N LEU A 99 2.52 -9.57 1.08
CA LEU A 99 2.96 -8.17 0.99
C LEU A 99 3.93 -7.81 2.11
N ARG A 100 5.02 -7.12 1.78
CA ARG A 100 6.10 -6.81 2.73
C ARG A 100 5.88 -5.53 3.54
N LEU A 101 5.18 -4.55 2.98
CA LEU A 101 5.04 -3.21 3.56
C LEU A 101 3.71 -2.97 4.30
N VAL A 102 3.08 -4.05 4.76
CA VAL A 102 1.77 -4.01 5.45
C VAL A 102 1.93 -4.68 6.81
N GLY A 103 1.56 -3.97 7.88
CA GLY A 103 1.55 -4.53 9.24
C GLY A 103 0.55 -5.67 9.37
N GLU A 104 0.81 -6.63 10.26
CA GLU A 104 -0.04 -7.84 10.41
C GLU A 104 -1.51 -7.51 10.70
N GLY A 105 -1.79 -6.48 11.52
CA GLY A 105 -3.15 -6.05 11.84
C GLY A 105 -3.94 -5.47 10.66
N ASP A 106 -3.25 -5.04 9.61
CA ASP A 106 -3.84 -4.34 8.45
C ASP A 106 -4.09 -5.28 7.25
N ARG A 107 -3.56 -6.50 7.27
CA ARG A 107 -3.65 -7.45 6.14
C ARG A 107 -5.09 -7.87 5.83
N SER A 108 -5.88 -8.20 6.85
CA SER A 108 -7.29 -8.58 6.64
C SER A 108 -8.08 -7.42 6.03
N ALA A 109 -7.94 -6.23 6.61
CA ALA A 109 -8.62 -5.03 6.14
C ALA A 109 -8.21 -4.66 4.70
N LEU A 110 -6.93 -4.81 4.35
CA LEU A 110 -6.45 -4.60 2.98
C LEU A 110 -7.02 -5.64 2.01
N GLY A 111 -7.09 -6.92 2.39
CA GLY A 111 -7.69 -7.98 1.59
C GLY A 111 -9.16 -7.69 1.28
N ASP A 112 -9.94 -7.38 2.30
CA ASP A 112 -11.37 -7.06 2.14
C ASP A 112 -11.58 -5.79 1.30
N ALA A 113 -10.71 -4.79 1.46
CA ALA A 113 -10.77 -3.56 0.66
C ALA A 113 -10.42 -3.78 -0.81
N LEU A 114 -9.46 -4.65 -1.12
CA LEU A 114 -9.13 -5.04 -2.49
C LEU A 114 -10.30 -5.81 -3.12
N ILE A 115 -10.92 -6.74 -2.39
CA ILE A 115 -12.09 -7.49 -2.87
C ILE A 115 -13.24 -6.53 -3.17
N ALA A 116 -13.61 -5.66 -2.22
CA ALA A 116 -14.68 -4.68 -2.41
C ALA A 116 -14.42 -3.77 -3.62
N ARG A 117 -13.16 -3.40 -3.86
CA ARG A 117 -12.76 -2.63 -5.06
C ARG A 117 -12.92 -3.45 -6.33
N GLU A 118 -12.57 -4.73 -6.31
CA GLU A 118 -12.63 -5.62 -7.46
C GLU A 118 -14.07 -5.96 -7.87
N GLU A 119 -15.00 -5.99 -6.92
CA GLU A 119 -16.44 -6.14 -7.17
C GLU A 119 -17.06 -4.97 -7.95
N LEU A 120 -16.54 -3.75 -7.77
CA LEU A 120 -17.03 -2.57 -8.51
C LEU A 120 -16.76 -2.68 -10.02
N ALA A 121 -15.57 -3.16 -10.36
CA ALA A 121 -15.13 -3.37 -11.73
C ALA A 121 -13.81 -4.16 -11.72
N PRO A 122 -13.67 -5.18 -12.58
CA PRO A 122 -12.43 -5.91 -12.76
C PRO A 122 -11.22 -5.00 -13.01
N THR A 123 -10.08 -5.36 -12.42
CA THR A 123 -8.77 -4.75 -12.67
C THR A 123 -7.90 -5.59 -13.60
N ALA A 124 -8.46 -6.66 -14.16
CA ALA A 124 -7.86 -7.42 -15.24
C ALA A 124 -7.75 -6.56 -16.50
N ILE A 125 -6.57 -6.60 -17.13
CA ILE A 125 -6.26 -5.79 -18.32
C ILE A 125 -6.16 -6.64 -19.60
N GLY A 126 -6.41 -7.94 -19.50
CA GLY A 126 -6.18 -8.92 -20.55
C GLY A 126 -4.78 -9.54 -20.48
N ASP A 127 -4.45 -10.41 -21.43
CA ASP A 127 -3.15 -11.08 -21.52
C ASP A 127 -2.77 -11.86 -20.24
N SER A 128 -3.78 -12.40 -19.54
CA SER A 128 -3.64 -13.07 -18.23
C SER A 128 -3.09 -12.20 -17.09
N LEU A 129 -3.22 -10.87 -17.20
CA LEU A 129 -2.74 -9.89 -16.24
C LEU A 129 -3.88 -9.16 -15.51
N ALA A 130 -3.67 -8.85 -14.23
CA ALA A 130 -4.49 -7.89 -13.50
C ALA A 130 -3.64 -6.96 -12.62
N LEU A 131 -4.16 -5.76 -12.35
CA LEU A 131 -3.53 -4.76 -11.50
C LEU A 131 -4.40 -4.43 -10.28
N PRO A 132 -4.58 -5.34 -9.31
CA PRO A 132 -5.34 -5.02 -8.09
C PRO A 132 -4.74 -3.82 -7.36
N HIS A 133 -5.57 -2.84 -7.01
CA HIS A 133 -5.16 -1.60 -6.35
C HIS A 133 -6.31 -1.01 -5.55
N LEU A 134 -6.03 -0.15 -4.58
CA LEU A 134 -7.07 0.64 -3.91
C LEU A 134 -7.27 1.99 -4.60
N ARG A 135 -8.53 2.44 -4.75
CA ARG A 135 -8.84 3.80 -5.26
C ARG A 135 -8.50 4.89 -4.25
N ASN A 136 -8.78 4.62 -2.98
CA ASN A 136 -8.46 5.51 -1.89
C ASN A 136 -7.64 4.71 -0.87
N PRO A 137 -6.37 5.07 -0.60
CA PRO A 137 -5.59 4.42 0.44
C PRO A 137 -6.38 4.47 1.75
N LEU A 138 -6.70 3.31 2.31
CA LEU A 138 -7.18 3.23 3.67
C LEU A 138 -6.11 3.83 4.61
N ARG A 139 -6.50 4.25 5.82
CA ARG A 139 -5.52 4.61 6.88
C ARG A 139 -4.81 3.34 7.38
N LEU A 140 -4.07 2.69 6.49
CA LEU A 140 -3.17 1.57 6.78
C LEU A 140 -1.81 2.16 7.11
N ASP A 141 -1.08 1.53 8.01
CA ASP A 141 0.26 1.95 8.38
C ASP A 141 1.28 1.46 7.34
N LEU A 142 1.20 2.04 6.13
CA LEU A 142 2.05 1.68 5.00
C LEU A 142 3.39 2.41 5.11
N LEU A 143 4.48 1.65 5.08
CA LEU A 143 5.85 2.19 5.11
C LEU A 143 6.23 2.93 3.81
N GLY A 144 5.47 2.75 2.75
CA GLY A 144 5.71 3.39 1.45
C GLY A 144 4.83 2.82 0.34
N ALA A 145 5.02 3.34 -0.88
CA ALA A 145 4.38 2.79 -2.07
C ALA A 145 5.15 1.58 -2.61
N SER A 146 4.45 0.54 -3.04
CA SER A 146 5.04 -0.68 -3.57
C SER A 146 4.17 -1.33 -4.65
N VAL A 147 4.83 -2.15 -5.47
CA VAL A 147 4.18 -3.05 -6.42
C VAL A 147 4.63 -4.45 -6.06
N SER A 148 3.70 -5.36 -5.81
CA SER A 148 4.01 -6.78 -5.61
C SER A 148 3.61 -7.56 -6.84
N LEU A 149 4.57 -8.27 -7.43
CA LEU A 149 4.33 -9.15 -8.56
C LEU A 149 4.01 -10.55 -8.04
N CYS A 150 2.79 -11.00 -8.28
CA CYS A 150 2.31 -12.30 -7.80
C CYS A 150 2.01 -13.20 -9.00
N PHE A 151 2.68 -14.35 -9.08
CA PHE A 151 2.35 -15.43 -9.99
C PHE A 151 1.45 -16.43 -9.26
N LEU A 152 0.27 -16.68 -9.81
CA LEU A 152 -0.71 -17.59 -9.22
C LEU A 152 -0.26 -19.04 -9.42
N ASP A 153 -0.66 -19.94 -8.51
CA ASP A 153 -0.40 -21.37 -8.71
C ASP A 153 -1.21 -21.94 -9.89
N HIS A 154 -2.43 -21.41 -10.09
CA HIS A 154 -3.30 -21.71 -11.23
C HIS A 154 -3.97 -20.43 -11.77
N PRO A 155 -4.27 -20.34 -13.08
CA PRO A 155 -5.04 -19.23 -13.63
C PRO A 155 -6.47 -19.18 -13.07
N VAL A 156 -6.95 -17.99 -12.73
CA VAL A 156 -8.27 -17.75 -12.11
C VAL A 156 -9.13 -16.82 -12.96
N ARG A 157 -10.44 -17.10 -13.04
CA ARG A 157 -11.41 -16.23 -13.71
C ARG A 157 -11.48 -14.89 -12.98
N TRP A 158 -11.18 -13.80 -13.70
CA TRP A 158 -11.08 -12.46 -13.13
C TRP A 158 -12.00 -11.42 -13.80
N GLY A 159 -12.72 -11.80 -14.87
CA GLY A 159 -13.53 -10.85 -15.64
C GLY A 159 -12.68 -9.97 -16.56
N ALA A 160 -11.60 -10.52 -17.13
CA ALA A 160 -10.77 -9.81 -18.09
C ALA A 160 -11.57 -9.44 -19.37
N PRO A 161 -11.29 -8.30 -20.02
CA PRO A 161 -11.98 -7.87 -21.24
C PRO A 161 -11.86 -8.85 -22.41
N ASP A 162 -10.76 -9.61 -22.47
CA ASP A 162 -10.49 -10.65 -23.47
C ASP A 162 -11.04 -12.03 -23.08
N GLY A 163 -11.66 -12.15 -21.90
CA GLY A 163 -12.19 -13.40 -21.35
C GLY A 163 -11.13 -14.37 -20.83
N ALA A 164 -9.84 -14.04 -20.92
CA ALA A 164 -8.77 -14.91 -20.46
C ALA A 164 -8.73 -14.98 -18.91
N PRO A 165 -8.38 -16.15 -18.34
CA PRO A 165 -8.11 -16.22 -16.91
C PRO A 165 -6.81 -15.48 -16.60
N VAL A 166 -6.75 -14.89 -15.40
CA VAL A 166 -5.58 -14.17 -14.90
C VAL A 166 -4.65 -15.15 -14.22
N HIS A 167 -3.36 -15.07 -14.54
CA HIS A 167 -2.30 -15.86 -13.91
C HIS A 167 -1.30 -14.97 -13.16
N THR A 168 -1.26 -13.67 -13.48
CA THR A 168 -0.24 -12.77 -12.94
C THR A 168 -0.88 -11.48 -12.45
N LEU A 169 -0.54 -11.09 -11.22
CA LEU A 169 -1.03 -9.87 -10.58
C LEU A 169 0.11 -8.90 -10.33
N PHE A 170 -0.17 -7.61 -10.56
CA PHE A 170 0.63 -6.51 -10.02
C PHE A 170 -0.20 -5.79 -8.96
N VAL A 171 -0.03 -6.18 -7.70
CA VAL A 171 -0.76 -5.58 -6.58
C VAL A 171 -0.09 -4.25 -6.22
N VAL A 172 -0.79 -3.14 -6.42
CA VAL A 172 -0.27 -1.78 -6.19
C VAL A 172 -0.85 -1.22 -4.89
N VAL A 173 0.04 -0.88 -3.96
CA VAL A 173 -0.33 -0.32 -2.65
C VAL A 173 0.52 0.91 -2.38
N GLY A 174 -0.07 1.96 -1.82
CA GLY A 174 0.68 3.15 -1.45
C GLY A 174 -0.11 4.11 -0.56
N PRO A 175 0.59 5.03 0.13
CA PRO A 175 -0.02 5.92 1.13
C PRO A 175 -0.84 7.06 0.49
N THR A 176 -0.61 7.37 -0.79
CA THR A 176 -1.32 8.46 -1.50
C THR A 176 -1.90 7.98 -2.82
N VAL A 177 -3.02 8.58 -3.23
CA VAL A 177 -3.62 8.36 -4.56
C VAL A 177 -2.60 8.65 -5.68
N ARG A 178 -1.78 9.70 -5.51
CA ARG A 178 -0.72 10.06 -6.46
C ARG A 178 0.29 8.93 -6.65
N SER A 179 0.75 8.32 -5.56
CA SER A 179 1.71 7.20 -5.60
C SER A 179 1.13 5.97 -6.29
N VAL A 180 -0.12 5.62 -5.99
CA VAL A 180 -0.81 4.48 -6.60
C VAL A 180 -1.02 4.71 -8.09
N LEU A 181 -1.52 5.88 -8.50
CA LEU A 181 -1.74 6.20 -9.91
C LEU A 181 -0.44 6.19 -10.71
N ARG A 182 0.62 6.80 -10.19
CA ARG A 182 1.93 6.82 -10.86
C ARG A 182 2.46 5.40 -11.07
N LEU A 183 2.47 4.56 -10.03
CA LEU A 183 2.94 3.18 -10.14
C LEU A 183 2.07 2.33 -11.06
N HIS A 184 0.75 2.56 -11.07
CA HIS A 184 -0.16 1.90 -11.99
C HIS A 184 0.21 2.23 -13.45
N VAL A 185 0.41 3.51 -13.77
CA VAL A 185 0.81 3.96 -15.12
C VAL A 185 2.20 3.44 -15.49
N GLU A 186 3.18 3.52 -14.59
CA GLU A 186 4.53 2.98 -14.86
C GLU A 186 4.50 1.47 -15.10
N THR A 187 3.67 0.72 -14.35
CA THR A 187 3.49 -0.73 -14.55
C THR A 187 2.92 -1.03 -15.94
N LEU A 188 1.83 -0.34 -16.33
CA LEU A 188 1.22 -0.51 -17.65
C LEU A 188 2.20 -0.13 -18.78
N PHE A 189 2.98 0.93 -18.59
CA PHE A 189 4.00 1.33 -19.56
C PHE A 189 5.08 0.26 -19.69
N ALA A 190 5.57 -0.28 -18.57
CA ALA A 190 6.57 -1.34 -18.59
C ALA A 190 6.07 -2.61 -19.29
N LEU A 191 4.80 -2.96 -19.13
CA LEU A 191 4.19 -4.10 -19.82
C LEU A 191 4.08 -3.92 -21.35
N ARG A 192 4.33 -2.73 -21.89
CA ARG A 192 4.47 -2.50 -23.34
C ARG A 192 5.86 -2.84 -23.86
N ASP A 193 6.87 -2.88 -22.99
CA ASP A 193 8.20 -3.31 -23.38
C ASP A 193 8.20 -4.83 -23.60
N PRO A 194 8.56 -5.31 -24.81
CA PRO A 194 8.46 -6.74 -25.15
C PRO A 194 9.29 -7.64 -24.23
N ALA A 195 10.49 -7.20 -23.85
CA ALA A 195 11.39 -8.02 -23.04
C ALA A 195 10.90 -8.14 -21.59
N PHE A 196 10.36 -7.07 -21.00
CA PHE A 196 9.75 -7.14 -19.68
C PHE A 196 8.47 -7.99 -19.70
N ARG A 197 7.61 -7.80 -20.70
CA ARG A 197 6.40 -8.61 -20.88
C ARG A 197 6.72 -10.10 -21.02
N GLU A 198 7.73 -10.44 -21.80
CA GLU A 198 8.18 -11.83 -21.99
C GLU A 198 8.76 -12.42 -20.68
N ALA A 199 9.58 -11.64 -19.95
CA ALA A 199 10.11 -12.08 -18.67
C ALA A 199 9.00 -12.35 -17.63
N VAL A 200 7.96 -11.51 -17.60
CA VAL A 200 6.79 -11.72 -16.75
C VAL A 200 6.01 -12.96 -17.19
N ALA A 201 5.78 -13.14 -18.50
CA ALA A 201 5.05 -14.30 -19.02
C ALA A 201 5.77 -15.64 -18.73
N ARG A 202 7.10 -15.65 -18.78
CA ARG A 202 7.94 -16.81 -18.45
C ARG A 202 8.16 -17.02 -16.95
N GLN A 203 7.69 -16.08 -16.12
CA GLN A 203 7.89 -16.10 -14.67
C GLN A 203 9.39 -16.20 -14.31
N GLU A 204 10.20 -15.39 -14.99
CA GLU A 204 11.66 -15.38 -14.80
C GLU A 204 12.05 -15.08 -13.35
N SER A 205 13.33 -15.29 -13.03
CA SER A 205 13.89 -15.00 -11.70
C SER A 205 13.66 -13.55 -11.26
N ARG A 206 13.68 -13.31 -9.94
CA ARG A 206 13.51 -11.97 -9.36
C ARG A 206 14.54 -10.99 -9.91
N GLU A 207 15.77 -11.46 -10.06
CA GLU A 207 16.92 -10.71 -10.57
C GLU A 207 16.64 -10.20 -11.99
N VAL A 208 16.19 -11.10 -12.88
CA VAL A 208 15.84 -10.77 -14.27
C VAL A 208 14.67 -9.79 -14.34
N LEU A 209 13.61 -10.03 -13.56
CA LEU A 209 12.44 -9.15 -13.51
C LEU A 209 12.81 -7.74 -13.02
N PHE A 210 13.65 -7.63 -11.98
CA PHE A 210 14.12 -6.35 -11.47
C PHE A 210 15.05 -5.62 -12.45
N GLU A 211 15.89 -6.35 -13.19
CA GLU A 211 16.74 -5.78 -14.23
C GLU A 211 15.91 -5.16 -15.35
N HIS A 212 14.93 -5.89 -15.88
CA HIS A 212 14.04 -5.36 -16.91
C HIS A 212 13.23 -4.16 -16.42
N ALA A 213 12.67 -4.21 -15.20
CA ALA A 213 11.95 -3.09 -14.60
C ALA A 213 12.84 -1.84 -14.48
N ARG A 214 14.10 -2.00 -14.06
CA ARG A 214 15.07 -0.90 -13.97
C ARG A 214 15.41 -0.30 -15.33
N ARG A 215 15.58 -1.15 -16.34
CA ARG A 215 15.84 -0.71 -17.73
C ARG A 215 14.69 0.17 -18.24
N VAL A 216 13.44 -0.25 -18.04
CA VAL A 216 12.27 0.55 -18.44
C VAL A 216 12.19 1.85 -17.63
N ALA A 217 12.36 1.80 -16.31
CA ALA A 217 12.29 3.00 -15.45
C ALA A 217 13.31 4.08 -15.84
N THR A 218 14.50 3.66 -16.30
CA THR A 218 15.55 4.57 -16.78
C THR A 218 15.13 5.28 -18.07
N HIS A 219 14.39 4.61 -18.96
CA HIS A 219 13.86 5.20 -20.19
C HIS A 219 12.81 6.26 -19.88
N LEU A 220 11.85 5.94 -19.01
CA LEU A 220 10.78 6.87 -18.58
C LEU A 220 11.32 8.16 -17.96
N SER A 221 12.36 8.02 -17.13
CA SER A 221 12.99 9.18 -16.47
C SER A 221 13.69 10.12 -17.47
N ARG A 222 14.18 9.58 -18.60
CA ARG A 222 14.82 10.37 -19.66
C ARG A 222 13.82 11.07 -20.57
N GLU A 223 12.66 10.47 -20.81
CA GLU A 223 11.57 11.08 -21.59
C GLU A 223 10.84 12.18 -20.81
N SER A 224 10.69 12.02 -19.49
CA SER A 224 10.05 13.03 -18.62
C SER A 224 10.91 14.29 -18.39
N ALA A 225 12.20 14.24 -18.73
CA ALA A 225 13.16 15.33 -18.58
C ALA A 225 13.38 16.15 -19.88
N ARG A 226 12.65 15.83 -20.95
CA ARG A 226 12.64 16.55 -22.23
C ARG A 226 11.34 17.31 -22.39
#